data_AF-H0ECN8-F1
#
_entry.id   AF-H0ECN8-F1
#
_cell.length_a   1.000
_cell.length_b   1.000
_cell.length_c   1.000
_cell.angle_alpha   90.00
_cell.angle_beta   90.00
_cell.angle_gamma   90.00
#
_symmetry.space_group_name_H-M   'P 1'
#
loop_
_entity.id
_entity.type
_entity.pdbx_description
1 polymer ?
#
loop_
_entity_poly.entity_id
_entity_poly.type
_entity_poly.pdbx_seq_one_letter_code
_entity_poly.pdbx_strand_id
1 'polypeptide(L)'
;MEYLNKLISKWMPETSKRVAVDSHPRLSGIMDTINSTLAHGPETRLPKEFYDEKGRAIIDKIGVEEWFSGYQESEEYRALGIGGLMGDVVSRMAGNIEGGGNDGALAIGGKDGSLGTGRGGEKSIKLALSGCHDTTLAAVLASLGAFENEKWPPYTSHIAIEMFKKQTSQAQTTDKVLATTTQKGWWASIFGGSAAVKADAGIARRKIHELNETERARLEDYYVRVRYNDKVMKLPGCKPTGKHLEGDDSFCTLTEFKTIVDKFTPEHWKLGCVSNLDKSPFPEKDEPAGY
;
A
#
# COMPACT_ATOMS: atom_id res chain seq x y z
N MET A 1 10.67 -29.03 4.91
CA MET A 1 12.12 -29.03 4.66
C MET A 1 12.73 -30.36 4.26
N GLU A 2 12.43 -31.48 4.91
CA GLU A 2 13.03 -32.80 4.57
C GLU A 2 12.81 -33.20 3.11
N TYR A 3 11.60 -33.00 2.59
CA TYR A 3 11.27 -33.27 1.20
C TYR A 3 12.16 -32.49 0.21
N LEU A 4 12.38 -31.20 0.49
CA LEU A 4 13.29 -30.37 -0.32
C LEU A 4 14.72 -30.87 -0.25
N ASN A 5 15.21 -31.24 0.94
CA ASN A 5 16.55 -31.80 1.07
C ASN A 5 16.72 -33.09 0.25
N LYS A 6 15.70 -33.96 0.18
CA LYS A 6 15.75 -35.16 -0.68
C LYS A 6 15.87 -34.81 -2.16
N LEU A 7 15.26 -33.72 -2.61
CA LEU A 7 15.23 -33.31 -4.01
C LEU A 7 16.49 -32.56 -4.44
N ILE A 8 16.88 -31.52 -3.70
CA ILE A 8 17.82 -30.52 -4.20
C ILE A 8 19.14 -30.43 -3.41
N SER A 9 19.30 -31.10 -2.26
CA SER A 9 20.55 -30.99 -1.45
C SER A 9 21.80 -31.43 -2.21
N LYS A 10 21.68 -32.38 -3.14
CA LYS A 10 22.79 -32.82 -4.00
C LYS A 10 23.36 -31.72 -4.90
N TRP A 11 22.58 -30.66 -5.14
CA TRP A 11 22.96 -29.50 -5.95
C TRP A 11 23.42 -28.32 -5.10
N MET A 12 23.33 -28.42 -3.77
CA MET A 12 23.79 -27.39 -2.84
C MET A 12 25.33 -27.42 -2.73
N PRO A 13 25.98 -26.27 -2.47
CA PRO A 13 27.42 -26.21 -2.33
C PRO A 13 27.90 -27.02 -1.10
N GLU A 14 29.14 -27.50 -1.16
CA GLU A 14 29.77 -28.26 -0.08
C GLU A 14 29.78 -27.51 1.26
N THR A 15 29.88 -26.18 1.22
CA THR A 15 29.86 -25.28 2.39
C THR A 15 28.46 -25.12 3.00
N SER A 16 27.39 -25.53 2.31
CA SER A 16 26.01 -25.44 2.79
C SER A 16 25.12 -26.52 2.17
N LYS A 17 25.44 -27.79 2.42
CA LYS A 17 24.74 -28.94 1.79
C LYS A 17 23.26 -29.02 2.08
N ARG A 18 22.81 -28.44 3.19
CA ARG A 18 21.42 -28.52 3.65
C ARG A 18 20.62 -27.39 3.02
N VAL A 19 19.43 -27.72 2.52
CA VAL A 19 18.39 -26.75 2.16
C VAL A 19 17.72 -26.30 3.45
N ALA A 20 17.71 -25.00 3.72
CA ALA A 20 17.08 -24.37 4.87
C ALA A 20 16.63 -22.94 4.52
N VAL A 21 15.82 -22.31 5.37
CA VAL A 21 15.46 -20.88 5.22
C VAL A 21 16.73 -20.03 5.21
N ASP A 22 17.64 -20.31 6.13
CA ASP A 22 18.91 -19.65 6.38
C ASP A 22 20.13 -20.36 5.74
N SER A 23 19.92 -21.31 4.81
CA SER A 23 21.04 -21.94 4.10
C SER A 23 21.74 -20.95 3.16
N HIS A 24 22.85 -21.37 2.56
CA HIS A 24 23.63 -20.55 1.63
C HIS A 24 23.88 -21.33 0.33
N PRO A 25 23.05 -21.17 -0.73
CA PRO A 25 22.00 -20.15 -0.89
C PRO A 25 20.78 -20.34 0.02
N ARG A 26 20.10 -19.24 0.36
CA ARG A 26 18.84 -19.25 1.12
C ARG A 26 17.73 -19.89 0.32
N LEU A 27 16.68 -20.37 0.99
CA LEU A 27 15.53 -20.95 0.31
C LEU A 27 14.89 -19.98 -0.69
N SER A 28 14.76 -18.71 -0.31
CA SER A 28 14.28 -17.62 -1.18
C SER A 28 15.20 -17.39 -2.39
N GLY A 29 16.51 -17.52 -2.25
CA GLY A 29 17.44 -17.45 -3.38
C GLY A 29 17.32 -18.64 -4.35
N ILE A 30 17.03 -19.84 -3.82
CA ILE A 30 16.70 -21.00 -4.66
C ILE A 30 15.39 -20.75 -5.42
N MET A 31 14.36 -20.22 -4.74
CA MET A 31 13.09 -19.84 -5.35
C MET A 31 13.27 -18.82 -6.47
N ASP A 32 14.06 -17.77 -6.23
CA ASP A 32 14.38 -16.74 -7.21
C ASP A 32 15.03 -17.33 -8.47
N THR A 33 16.00 -18.24 -8.30
CA THR A 33 16.64 -18.94 -9.42
C THR A 33 15.65 -19.82 -10.19
N ILE A 34 14.78 -20.56 -9.49
CA ILE A 34 13.73 -21.38 -10.11
C ILE A 34 12.79 -20.51 -10.95
N ASN A 35 12.29 -19.41 -10.38
CA ASN A 35 11.34 -18.53 -11.04
C ASN A 35 11.97 -17.77 -12.21
N SER A 36 13.22 -17.32 -12.05
CA SER A 36 14.02 -16.71 -13.12
C SER A 36 14.13 -17.68 -14.30
N THR A 37 14.62 -18.90 -14.07
CA THR A 37 14.80 -19.89 -15.16
C THR A 37 13.48 -20.39 -15.75
N LEU A 38 12.36 -20.32 -15.00
CA LEU A 38 11.02 -20.59 -15.52
C LEU A 38 10.54 -19.53 -16.52
N ALA A 39 10.88 -18.26 -16.28
CA ALA A 39 10.52 -17.14 -17.12
C ALA A 39 11.37 -17.04 -18.40
N HIS A 40 12.52 -17.73 -18.44
CA HIS A 40 13.43 -17.79 -19.57
C HIS A 40 13.26 -19.08 -20.39
N GLY A 41 14.02 -19.20 -21.48
CA GLY A 41 14.00 -20.35 -22.38
C GLY A 41 14.67 -21.60 -21.81
N PRO A 42 14.56 -22.74 -22.54
CA PRO A 42 15.08 -24.04 -22.11
C PRO A 42 16.58 -24.04 -21.79
N GLU A 43 17.35 -23.14 -22.38
CA GLU A 43 18.80 -22.99 -22.19
C GLU A 43 19.21 -22.60 -20.76
N THR A 44 18.29 -22.01 -19.99
CA THR A 44 18.56 -21.58 -18.61
C THR A 44 18.05 -22.58 -17.57
N ARG A 45 17.43 -23.68 -17.99
CA ARG A 45 16.73 -24.60 -17.08
C ARG A 45 17.69 -25.29 -16.11
N LEU A 46 17.26 -25.33 -14.86
CA LEU A 46 17.88 -26.13 -13.81
C LEU A 46 17.58 -27.64 -14.01
N PRO A 47 18.27 -28.52 -13.27
CA PRO A 47 17.88 -29.92 -13.18
C PRO A 47 16.39 -30.10 -12.80
N LYS A 48 15.75 -31.15 -13.32
CA LYS A 48 14.30 -31.36 -13.20
C LYS A 48 13.77 -31.39 -11.77
N GLU A 49 14.60 -31.75 -10.79
CA GLU A 49 14.24 -31.80 -9.37
C GLU A 49 13.83 -30.43 -8.82
N PHE A 50 14.37 -29.33 -9.39
CA PHE A 50 13.99 -27.96 -9.03
C PHE A 50 12.58 -27.58 -9.51
N TYR A 51 12.00 -28.36 -10.43
CA TYR A 51 10.68 -28.12 -11.00
C TYR A 51 9.62 -29.10 -10.50
N ASP A 52 9.93 -29.91 -9.49
CA ASP A 52 8.95 -30.76 -8.80
C ASP A 52 7.81 -29.91 -8.23
N GLU A 53 6.56 -30.24 -8.57
CA GLU A 53 5.39 -29.44 -8.21
C GLU A 53 5.21 -29.29 -6.70
N LYS A 54 5.40 -30.39 -5.96
CA LYS A 54 5.28 -30.39 -4.50
C LYS A 54 6.44 -29.62 -3.87
N GLY A 55 7.65 -29.76 -4.40
CA GLY A 55 8.84 -29.04 -3.97
C GLY A 55 8.64 -27.53 -4.11
N ARG A 56 8.19 -27.08 -5.28
CA ARG A 56 7.89 -25.66 -5.55
C ARG A 56 6.80 -25.12 -4.65
N ALA A 57 5.72 -25.87 -4.41
CA ALA A 57 4.66 -25.45 -3.49
C ALA A 57 5.15 -25.29 -2.05
N ILE A 58 6.05 -26.17 -1.59
CA ILE A 58 6.68 -26.05 -0.26
C ILE A 58 7.62 -24.83 -0.19
N ILE A 59 8.42 -24.61 -1.24
CA ILE A 59 9.33 -23.44 -1.33
C ILE A 59 8.52 -22.14 -1.27
N ASP A 60 7.47 -22.04 -2.10
CA ASP A 60 6.60 -20.86 -2.17
C ASP A 60 5.91 -20.58 -0.83
N LYS A 61 5.33 -21.61 -0.20
CA LYS A 61 4.70 -21.48 1.13
C LYS A 61 5.68 -20.94 2.18
N ILE A 62 6.87 -21.54 2.28
CA ILE A 62 7.86 -21.14 3.28
C ILE A 62 8.40 -19.73 2.98
N GLY A 63 8.62 -19.40 1.70
CA GLY A 63 9.10 -18.07 1.30
C GLY A 63 8.09 -16.98 1.60
N VAL A 64 6.80 -17.20 1.31
CA VAL A 64 5.71 -16.28 1.65
C VAL A 64 5.61 -16.07 3.16
N GLU A 65 5.68 -17.16 3.94
CA GLU A 65 5.63 -17.10 5.40
C GLU A 65 6.82 -16.33 5.97
N GLU A 66 8.05 -16.67 5.54
CA GLU A 66 9.30 -16.00 5.96
C GLU A 66 9.25 -14.48 5.74
N TRP A 67 8.74 -14.03 4.59
CA TRP A 67 8.82 -12.63 4.19
C TRP A 67 7.61 -11.79 4.57
N PHE A 68 6.43 -12.39 4.73
CA PHE A 68 5.18 -11.62 4.79
C PHE A 68 4.31 -11.88 6.02
N SER A 69 4.57 -12.91 6.84
CA SER A 69 3.73 -13.16 8.04
C SER A 69 3.81 -12.01 9.05
N GLY A 70 4.97 -11.34 9.15
CA GLY A 70 5.14 -10.18 10.04
C GLY A 70 4.15 -9.05 9.78
N TYR A 71 3.71 -8.85 8.53
CA TYR A 71 2.67 -7.86 8.19
C TYR A 71 1.29 -8.25 8.74
N GLN A 72 1.01 -9.53 8.96
CA GLN A 72 -0.24 -9.99 9.57
C GLN A 72 -0.23 -9.88 11.09
N GLU A 73 0.96 -9.93 11.70
CA GLU A 73 1.14 -10.09 13.14
C GLU A 73 1.44 -8.77 13.86
N SER A 74 2.12 -7.81 13.22
CA SER A 74 2.67 -6.61 13.88
C SER A 74 2.29 -5.31 13.18
N GLU A 75 1.71 -4.37 13.93
CA GLU A 75 1.43 -3.00 13.49
C GLU A 75 2.72 -2.21 13.27
N GLU A 76 3.74 -2.40 14.11
CA GLU A 76 5.05 -1.77 13.92
C GLU A 76 5.67 -2.20 12.58
N TYR A 77 5.62 -3.50 12.27
CA TYR A 77 6.12 -4.03 11.00
C TYR A 77 5.39 -3.43 9.79
N ARG A 78 4.05 -3.32 9.87
CA ARG A 78 3.25 -2.63 8.82
C ARG A 78 3.62 -1.15 8.72
N ALA A 79 3.71 -0.44 9.84
CA ALA A 79 3.93 1.00 9.88
C ALA A 79 5.31 1.40 9.35
N LEU A 80 6.35 0.65 9.73
CA LEU A 80 7.73 0.93 9.32
C LEU A 80 8.05 0.34 7.94
N GLY A 81 7.39 -0.76 7.54
CA GLY A 81 7.58 -1.40 6.25
C GLY A 81 6.84 -0.69 5.11
N ILE A 82 5.49 -0.70 5.13
CA ILE A 82 4.65 -0.27 3.99
C ILE A 82 3.73 0.92 4.31
N GLY A 83 3.62 1.29 5.58
CA GLY A 83 2.68 2.30 6.07
C GLY A 83 2.82 3.66 5.39
N GLY A 84 4.04 4.13 5.15
CA GLY A 84 4.26 5.40 4.45
C GLY A 84 3.66 5.42 3.04
N LEU A 85 3.81 4.34 2.28
CA LEU A 85 3.24 4.22 0.93
C LEU A 85 1.71 4.20 0.97
N MET A 86 1.12 3.42 1.87
CA MET A 86 -0.34 3.33 1.98
C MET A 86 -0.96 4.64 2.48
N GLY A 87 -0.30 5.33 3.40
CA GLY A 87 -0.67 6.68 3.81
C GLY A 87 -0.68 7.65 2.63
N ASP A 88 0.32 7.60 1.75
CA ASP A 88 0.35 8.42 0.54
C ASP A 88 -0.74 8.06 -0.47
N VAL A 89 -1.09 6.77 -0.62
CA VAL A 89 -2.21 6.32 -1.47
C VAL A 89 -3.53 6.91 -0.97
N VAL A 90 -3.85 6.77 0.31
CA VAL A 90 -5.07 7.32 0.91
C VAL A 90 -5.07 8.85 0.86
N SER A 91 -3.91 9.48 1.06
CA SER A 91 -3.77 10.92 0.96
C SER A 91 -4.12 11.45 -0.44
N ARG A 92 -3.72 10.74 -1.51
CA ARG A 92 -4.10 11.07 -2.88
C ARG A 92 -5.61 10.92 -3.12
N MET A 93 -6.23 9.87 -2.60
CA MET A 93 -7.69 9.66 -2.70
C MET A 93 -8.47 10.79 -2.02
N ALA A 94 -8.14 11.08 -0.75
CA ALA A 94 -8.79 12.13 0.02
C ALA A 94 -8.51 13.53 -0.56
N GLY A 95 -7.28 13.81 -1.01
CA GLY A 95 -6.93 15.08 -1.65
C GLY A 95 -7.65 15.29 -2.98
N ASN A 96 -7.97 14.23 -3.72
CA ASN A 96 -8.79 14.30 -4.93
C ASN A 96 -10.21 14.82 -4.64
N ILE A 97 -10.78 14.46 -3.48
CA ILE A 97 -12.11 14.90 -3.05
C ILE A 97 -12.12 16.38 -2.68
N GLU A 98 -11.06 16.89 -2.03
CA GLU A 98 -11.00 18.28 -1.57
C GLU A 98 -10.83 19.28 -2.72
N GLY A 99 -10.35 18.87 -3.89
CA GLY A 99 -10.13 19.75 -5.05
C GLY A 99 -9.11 20.87 -4.82
N GLY A 100 -8.41 20.87 -3.67
CA GLY A 100 -7.57 21.96 -3.17
C GLY A 100 -6.14 22.01 -3.74
N GLY A 101 -5.83 21.25 -4.80
CA GLY A 101 -4.48 21.19 -5.36
C GLY A 101 -3.44 20.49 -4.48
N ASN A 102 -3.86 19.85 -3.38
CA ASN A 102 -3.03 18.99 -2.53
C ASN A 102 -3.35 17.49 -2.77
N ASP A 103 -3.88 17.16 -3.94
CA ASP A 103 -4.29 15.84 -4.44
C ASP A 103 -3.10 14.89 -4.72
N GLY A 104 -2.08 14.93 -3.86
CA GLY A 104 -0.77 14.34 -4.10
C GLY A 104 0.17 15.24 -4.92
N ALA A 105 -0.24 16.45 -5.30
CA ALA A 105 0.62 17.41 -6.03
C ALA A 105 1.88 17.81 -5.27
N LEU A 106 1.88 17.72 -3.93
CA LEU A 106 3.09 17.88 -3.10
C LEU A 106 4.18 16.83 -3.39
N ALA A 107 3.89 15.77 -4.14
CA ALA A 107 4.86 14.76 -4.57
C ALA A 107 5.12 14.76 -6.09
N ILE A 108 4.41 15.58 -6.87
CA ILE A 108 4.71 15.75 -8.29
C ILE A 108 5.80 16.81 -8.39
N GLY A 109 7.01 16.37 -8.71
CA GLY A 109 8.10 17.30 -9.01
C GLY A 109 7.75 18.16 -10.22
N GLY A 110 7.72 19.47 -10.02
CA GLY A 110 7.72 20.45 -11.11
C GLY A 110 8.98 20.32 -11.97
N LYS A 111 9.03 21.02 -13.10
CA LYS A 111 10.20 21.05 -14.01
C LYS A 111 11.50 21.51 -13.33
N ASP A 112 11.39 22.15 -12.17
CA ASP A 112 12.46 22.77 -11.39
C ASP A 112 12.67 22.14 -10.00
N GLY A 113 11.98 21.03 -9.70
CA GLY A 113 12.04 20.39 -8.39
C GLY A 113 11.18 21.08 -7.31
N SER A 114 10.40 22.12 -7.65
CA SER A 114 9.38 22.65 -6.76
C SER A 114 8.22 21.65 -6.64
N LEU A 115 7.79 21.38 -5.40
CA LEU A 115 6.64 20.53 -5.09
C LEU A 115 5.35 21.35 -5.28
N GLY A 116 4.24 20.72 -5.68
CA GLY A 116 2.91 21.34 -5.62
C GLY A 116 2.33 21.82 -6.96
N THR A 117 3.13 21.90 -8.02
CA THR A 117 2.62 22.07 -9.38
C THR A 117 3.30 21.05 -10.25
N GLY A 118 2.54 20.12 -10.83
CA GLY A 118 3.10 19.14 -11.75
C GLY A 118 3.89 19.77 -12.90
N ARG A 119 4.55 18.96 -13.74
CA ARG A 119 5.40 19.47 -14.83
C ARG A 119 4.70 20.46 -15.78
N GLY A 120 3.36 20.50 -15.79
CA GLY A 120 2.51 21.47 -16.47
C GLY A 120 1.41 22.11 -15.61
N GLY A 121 1.48 22.04 -14.28
CA GLY A 121 0.43 22.55 -13.38
C GLY A 121 -0.82 21.68 -13.33
N GLU A 122 -0.66 20.37 -13.60
CA GLU A 122 -1.74 19.39 -13.60
C GLU A 122 -2.47 19.36 -12.25
N LYS A 123 -3.79 19.34 -12.33
CA LYS A 123 -4.71 19.17 -11.21
C LYS A 123 -5.58 17.96 -11.50
N SER A 124 -6.01 17.24 -10.47
CA SER A 124 -6.91 16.08 -10.58
C SER A 124 -6.28 14.84 -11.23
N ILE A 125 -5.25 14.28 -10.60
CA ILE A 125 -4.62 13.01 -11.03
C ILE A 125 -5.67 11.91 -11.15
N LYS A 126 -5.75 11.30 -12.34
CA LYS A 126 -6.67 10.19 -12.65
C LYS A 126 -6.01 8.82 -12.61
N LEU A 127 -4.69 8.79 -12.78
CA LEU A 127 -3.90 7.56 -12.79
C LEU A 127 -2.53 7.85 -12.18
N ALA A 128 -2.13 7.01 -11.23
CA ALA A 128 -0.78 6.99 -10.69
C ALA A 128 -0.17 5.61 -10.93
N LEU A 129 1.06 5.57 -11.46
CA LEU A 129 1.79 4.35 -11.71
C LEU A 129 3.07 4.36 -10.88
N SER A 130 3.31 3.27 -10.14
CA SER A 130 4.51 3.08 -9.33
C SER A 130 5.18 1.76 -9.72
N GLY A 131 6.41 1.84 -10.23
CA GLY A 131 7.27 0.65 -10.32
C GLY A 131 7.73 0.26 -8.92
N CYS A 132 7.63 -1.02 -8.57
CA CYS A 132 7.98 -1.53 -7.24
C CYS A 132 8.46 -2.99 -7.31
N HIS A 133 8.59 -3.62 -6.14
CA HIS A 133 9.04 -5.00 -6.00
C HIS A 133 7.87 -5.91 -5.60
N ASP A 134 8.05 -7.22 -5.80
CA ASP A 134 7.19 -8.27 -5.26
C ASP A 134 6.90 -8.09 -3.77
N THR A 135 7.92 -7.77 -2.99
CA THR A 135 7.83 -7.48 -1.56
C THR A 135 6.91 -6.30 -1.26
N THR A 136 6.85 -5.29 -2.14
CA THR A 136 5.91 -4.16 -2.00
C THR A 136 4.47 -4.63 -2.22
N LEU A 137 4.23 -5.45 -3.25
CA LEU A 137 2.89 -5.95 -3.56
C LEU A 137 2.35 -6.82 -2.42
N ALA A 138 3.15 -7.79 -1.98
CA ALA A 138 2.78 -8.68 -0.88
C ALA A 138 2.60 -7.90 0.43
N ALA A 139 3.47 -6.93 0.74
CA ALA A 139 3.34 -6.08 1.93
C ALA A 139 2.03 -5.28 1.95
N VAL A 140 1.63 -4.69 0.81
CA VAL A 140 0.36 -3.95 0.69
C VAL A 140 -0.82 -4.89 0.94
N LEU A 141 -0.87 -6.03 0.24
CA LEU A 141 -1.99 -6.97 0.38
C LEU A 141 -2.03 -7.58 1.78
N ALA A 142 -0.88 -7.95 2.36
CA ALA A 142 -0.80 -8.56 3.68
C ALA A 142 -1.25 -7.56 4.76
N SER A 143 -0.80 -6.30 4.68
CA SER A 143 -1.20 -5.23 5.62
C SER A 143 -2.69 -4.88 5.54
N LEU A 144 -3.30 -5.07 4.36
CA LEU A 144 -4.75 -4.93 4.16
C LEU A 144 -5.55 -6.20 4.54
N GLY A 145 -4.88 -7.25 5.03
CA GLY A 145 -5.54 -8.53 5.37
C GLY A 145 -6.03 -9.32 4.16
N ALA A 146 -5.46 -9.07 2.97
CA ALA A 146 -5.91 -9.57 1.68
C ALA A 146 -4.86 -10.43 0.95
N PHE A 147 -3.88 -10.99 1.66
CA PHE A 147 -2.83 -11.85 1.08
C PHE A 147 -2.84 -13.28 1.63
N GLU A 148 -3.87 -13.65 2.37
CA GLU A 148 -3.97 -14.98 2.96
C GLU A 148 -4.05 -16.06 1.87
N ASN A 149 -3.20 -17.09 1.98
CA ASN A 149 -3.09 -18.20 1.02
C ASN A 149 -2.70 -17.77 -0.41
N GLU A 150 -2.20 -16.56 -0.61
CA GLU A 150 -1.62 -16.13 -1.87
C GLU A 150 -0.19 -16.66 -2.02
N LYS A 151 0.23 -16.84 -3.27
CA LYS A 151 1.59 -17.24 -3.63
C LYS A 151 2.52 -16.03 -3.72
N TRP A 152 3.82 -16.29 -3.77
CA TRP A 152 4.79 -15.23 -4.04
C TRP A 152 4.42 -14.47 -5.34
N PRO A 153 4.45 -13.13 -5.36
CA PRO A 153 4.06 -12.37 -6.55
C PRO A 153 4.92 -12.72 -7.78
N PRO A 154 4.35 -13.28 -8.87
CA PRO A 154 5.13 -13.58 -10.07
C PRO A 154 5.56 -12.30 -10.80
N TYR A 155 6.48 -12.43 -11.77
CA TYR A 155 6.81 -11.33 -12.68
C TYR A 155 5.57 -10.72 -13.31
N THR A 156 5.60 -9.41 -13.55
CA THR A 156 4.50 -8.60 -14.10
C THR A 156 3.26 -8.51 -13.20
N SER A 157 3.36 -8.97 -11.95
CA SER A 157 2.29 -8.78 -10.98
C SER A 157 2.02 -7.30 -10.71
N HIS A 158 0.77 -6.99 -10.42
CA HIS A 158 0.35 -5.63 -10.11
C HIS A 158 -0.81 -5.62 -9.12
N ILE A 159 -0.94 -4.50 -8.41
CA ILE A 159 -2.13 -4.17 -7.63
C ILE A 159 -2.77 -2.93 -8.24
N ALA A 160 -4.07 -2.99 -8.46
CA ALA A 160 -4.87 -1.81 -8.76
C ALA A 160 -5.67 -1.43 -7.50
N ILE A 161 -5.50 -0.20 -7.04
CA ILE A 161 -6.31 0.40 -5.97
C ILE A 161 -7.14 1.50 -6.62
N GLU A 162 -8.43 1.24 -6.76
CA GLU A 162 -9.35 2.03 -7.56
C GLU A 162 -10.31 2.78 -6.64
N MET A 163 -10.55 4.07 -6.91
CA MET A 163 -11.53 4.88 -6.18
C MET A 163 -12.74 5.18 -7.07
N PHE A 164 -13.94 5.01 -6.52
CA PHE A 164 -15.22 5.21 -7.18
C PHE A 164 -16.05 6.22 -6.41
N LYS A 165 -16.98 6.88 -7.11
CA LYS A 165 -18.02 7.70 -6.51
C LYS A 165 -19.38 7.15 -6.93
N LYS A 166 -20.27 6.88 -5.98
CA LYS A 166 -21.64 6.48 -6.26
C LYS A 166 -22.37 7.63 -6.95
N GLN A 167 -23.00 7.33 -8.08
CA GLN A 167 -23.90 8.28 -8.72
C GLN A 167 -25.20 8.33 -7.92
N THR A 168 -25.44 9.44 -7.25
CA THR A 168 -26.78 9.78 -6.76
C THR A 168 -27.55 10.41 -7.92
N SER A 169 -28.78 9.94 -8.18
CA SER A 169 -29.65 10.44 -9.27
C SER A 169 -30.17 11.87 -9.05
N GLN A 170 -29.41 12.73 -8.38
CA GLN A 170 -29.71 14.15 -8.16
C GLN A 170 -28.45 15.00 -8.32
N ALA A 171 -27.95 15.12 -9.55
CA ALA A 171 -27.26 16.34 -9.95
C ALA A 171 -28.31 17.42 -10.24
N GLN A 172 -29.01 17.89 -9.21
CA GLN A 172 -29.58 19.24 -9.25
C GLN A 172 -28.41 20.20 -9.07
N THR A 173 -28.13 20.94 -10.14
CA THR A 173 -27.28 22.11 -10.17
C THR A 173 -27.59 23.05 -9.01
N THR A 174 -26.71 23.10 -8.01
CA THR A 174 -26.60 24.24 -7.09
C THR A 174 -25.20 24.83 -7.21
N ASP A 175 -24.92 25.41 -8.37
CA ASP A 175 -23.96 26.51 -8.49
C ASP A 175 -24.48 27.70 -7.67
N LYS A 176 -24.16 27.75 -6.38
CA LYS A 176 -24.06 29.00 -5.60
C LYS A 176 -23.04 28.83 -4.48
N VAL A 177 -21.75 28.76 -4.85
CA VAL A 177 -20.73 29.27 -3.94
C VAL A 177 -20.76 30.79 -4.08
N LEU A 178 -21.23 31.43 -3.01
CA LEU A 178 -21.16 32.87 -2.80
C LEU A 178 -19.68 33.26 -2.80
N ALA A 179 -19.18 33.76 -3.94
CA ALA A 179 -17.87 34.36 -4.03
C ALA A 179 -17.91 35.72 -3.32
N THR A 180 -17.64 35.73 -2.01
CA THR A 180 -17.38 36.97 -1.28
C THR A 180 -15.94 37.39 -1.60
N THR A 181 -15.77 38.08 -2.73
CA THR A 181 -14.51 38.67 -3.15
C THR A 181 -14.15 39.82 -2.20
N THR A 182 -13.43 39.51 -1.12
CA THR A 182 -12.74 40.54 -0.34
C THR A 182 -11.45 40.88 -1.08
N GLN A 183 -11.46 42.02 -1.78
CA GLN A 183 -10.26 42.60 -2.37
C GLN A 183 -9.25 42.88 -1.26
N LYS A 184 -8.20 42.06 -1.14
CA LYS A 184 -7.02 42.41 -0.35
C LYS A 184 -6.06 43.20 -1.23
N GLY A 185 -5.87 44.46 -0.84
CA GLY A 185 -5.07 45.43 -1.55
C GLY A 185 -3.59 45.07 -1.64
N TRP A 186 -2.99 45.63 -2.69
CA TRP A 186 -1.57 45.63 -3.10
C TRP A 186 -0.56 45.92 -1.96
N TRP A 187 -0.98 46.44 -0.81
CA TRP A 187 -0.08 46.81 0.29
C TRP A 187 0.59 45.62 1.01
N ALA A 188 0.19 44.37 0.76
CA ALA A 188 0.79 43.19 1.40
C ALA A 188 2.12 42.72 0.75
N SER A 189 2.49 43.22 -0.43
CA SER A 189 3.72 42.80 -1.12
C SER A 189 4.99 43.55 -0.68
N ILE A 190 4.87 44.51 0.25
CA ILE A 190 5.95 45.44 0.59
C ILE A 190 6.43 45.29 2.04
N PHE A 191 5.63 44.69 2.93
CA PHE A 191 6.07 44.35 4.28
C PHE A 191 6.32 42.85 4.38
N GLY A 192 7.56 42.49 4.07
CA GLY A 192 8.09 41.14 4.23
C GLY A 192 7.93 40.64 5.66
N GLY A 193 7.03 39.68 5.82
CA GLY A 193 6.98 38.80 6.97
C GLY A 193 6.89 37.38 6.43
N SER A 194 7.91 36.57 6.71
CA SER A 194 7.96 35.14 6.42
C SER A 194 6.92 34.41 7.29
N ALA A 195 5.64 34.63 7.04
CA ALA A 195 4.60 33.74 7.48
C ALA A 195 4.63 32.55 6.51
N ALA A 196 5.30 31.48 6.91
CA ALA A 196 5.03 30.17 6.34
C ALA A 196 3.51 30.01 6.34
N VAL A 197 2.90 30.02 5.15
CA VAL A 197 1.51 29.64 4.98
C VAL A 197 1.48 28.19 5.43
N LYS A 198 1.07 27.95 6.68
CA LYS A 198 0.55 26.65 7.09
C LYS A 198 -0.68 26.46 6.20
N ALA A 199 -0.46 25.88 5.02
CA ALA A 199 -1.54 25.33 4.23
C ALA A 199 -2.27 24.41 5.19
N ASP A 200 -3.51 24.75 5.50
CA ASP A 200 -4.37 23.94 6.36
C ASP A 200 -4.24 22.49 5.86
N ALA A 201 -3.76 21.61 6.72
CA ALA A 201 -3.57 20.22 6.35
C ALA A 201 -4.98 19.66 6.15
N GLY A 202 -5.44 19.67 4.90
CA GLY A 202 -6.72 19.12 4.51
C GLY A 202 -6.90 17.68 5.00
N ILE A 203 -8.10 17.14 4.84
CA ILE A 203 -8.46 15.80 5.36
C ILE A 203 -7.53 14.69 4.84
N ALA A 204 -6.77 14.96 3.78
CA ALA A 204 -5.81 14.05 3.15
C ALA A 204 -4.65 13.58 4.02
N ARG A 205 -4.14 14.39 4.97
CA ARG A 205 -2.98 13.99 5.81
C ARG A 205 -3.34 13.74 7.27
N ARG A 206 -4.53 14.16 7.69
CA ARG A 206 -5.05 13.92 9.04
C ARG A 206 -5.64 12.51 9.15
N LYS A 207 -5.50 11.89 10.32
CA LYS A 207 -6.11 10.59 10.60
C LYS A 207 -7.62 10.75 10.72
N ILE A 208 -8.37 9.69 10.42
CA ILE A 208 -9.84 9.72 10.41
C ILE A 208 -10.40 10.23 11.75
N HIS A 209 -9.78 9.85 12.87
CA HIS A 209 -10.20 10.24 14.23
C HIS A 209 -10.06 11.74 14.52
N GLU A 210 -9.22 12.45 13.76
CA GLU A 210 -9.01 13.90 13.87
C GLU A 210 -10.00 14.71 13.03
N LEU A 211 -10.80 14.04 12.20
CA LEU A 211 -11.78 14.68 11.33
C LEU A 211 -13.09 14.90 12.06
N ASN A 212 -13.64 16.12 11.94
CA ASN A 212 -14.99 16.42 12.41
C ASN A 212 -16.07 15.80 11.48
N GLU A 213 -17.34 15.86 11.89
CA GLU A 213 -18.45 15.25 11.15
C GLU A 213 -18.59 15.81 9.72
N THR A 214 -18.41 17.11 9.53
CA THR A 214 -18.51 17.75 8.21
C THR A 214 -17.37 17.30 7.29
N GLU A 215 -16.18 17.10 7.84
CA GLU A 215 -15.01 16.62 7.12
C GLU A 215 -15.15 15.15 6.72
N ARG A 216 -15.67 14.31 7.63
CA ARG A 216 -15.95 12.90 7.35
C ARG A 216 -17.04 12.73 6.30
N ALA A 217 -18.08 13.57 6.34
CA ALA A 217 -19.16 13.55 5.35
C ALA A 217 -18.65 13.75 3.91
N ARG A 218 -17.49 14.39 3.71
CA ARG A 218 -16.89 14.53 2.37
C ARG A 218 -16.43 13.21 1.76
N LEU A 219 -16.14 12.20 2.59
CA LEU A 219 -15.71 10.87 2.16
C LEU A 219 -16.90 9.94 1.85
N GLU A 220 -18.12 10.37 2.19
CA GLU A 220 -19.35 9.62 1.89
C GLU A 220 -19.56 9.45 0.38
N ASP A 221 -20.26 8.39 0.00
CA ASP A 221 -20.47 7.97 -1.40
C ASP A 221 -19.20 7.64 -2.20
N TYR A 222 -18.01 7.67 -1.59
CA TYR A 222 -16.77 7.17 -2.19
C TYR A 222 -16.45 5.76 -1.73
N TYR A 223 -15.97 4.95 -2.68
CA TYR A 223 -15.66 3.55 -2.47
C TYR A 223 -14.30 3.20 -3.04
N VAL A 224 -13.64 2.20 -2.45
CA VAL A 224 -12.34 1.68 -2.85
C VAL A 224 -12.47 0.21 -3.19
N ARG A 225 -11.88 -0.19 -4.32
CA ARG A 225 -11.72 -1.60 -4.72
C ARG A 225 -10.24 -1.90 -4.88
N VAL A 226 -9.81 -3.06 -4.38
CA VAL A 226 -8.44 -3.56 -4.53
C VAL A 226 -8.47 -4.77 -5.46
N ARG A 227 -7.56 -4.81 -6.43
CA ARG A 227 -7.36 -5.94 -7.34
C ARG A 227 -5.91 -6.37 -7.34
N TYR A 228 -5.66 -7.67 -7.34
CA TYR A 228 -4.33 -8.25 -7.48
C TYR A 228 -4.32 -9.18 -8.70
N ASN A 229 -3.51 -8.86 -9.71
CA ASN A 229 -3.51 -9.58 -10.98
C ASN A 229 -4.94 -9.78 -11.53
N ASP A 230 -5.68 -8.67 -11.60
CA ASP A 230 -7.09 -8.58 -11.97
C ASP A 230 -8.12 -9.28 -11.05
N LYS A 231 -7.70 -10.14 -10.13
CA LYS A 231 -8.56 -10.76 -9.10
C LYS A 231 -9.00 -9.70 -8.09
N VAL A 232 -10.30 -9.60 -7.86
CA VAL A 232 -10.88 -8.72 -6.84
C VAL A 232 -10.52 -9.24 -5.45
N MET A 233 -9.94 -8.36 -4.63
CA MET A 233 -9.51 -8.64 -3.27
C MET A 233 -10.52 -8.07 -2.27
N LYS A 234 -10.99 -8.91 -1.36
CA LYS A 234 -11.95 -8.50 -0.31
C LYS A 234 -11.22 -8.23 0.99
N LEU A 235 -11.40 -7.04 1.54
CA LEU A 235 -10.74 -6.63 2.77
C LEU A 235 -11.61 -7.02 3.97
N PRO A 236 -11.05 -7.69 4.99
CA PRO A 236 -11.84 -8.22 6.10
C PRO A 236 -12.55 -7.12 6.90
N GLY A 237 -11.89 -5.99 7.16
CA GLY A 237 -12.48 -4.84 7.88
C GLY A 237 -13.63 -4.17 7.15
N CYS A 238 -13.75 -4.36 5.82
CA CYS A 238 -14.83 -3.77 5.02
C CYS A 238 -16.09 -4.64 4.95
N LYS A 239 -16.01 -5.93 5.34
CA LYS A 239 -17.14 -6.88 5.30
C LYS A 239 -18.36 -6.51 6.15
N PRO A 240 -18.24 -5.87 7.33
CA PRO A 240 -19.40 -5.53 8.14
C PRO A 240 -20.35 -4.55 7.41
N THR A 241 -21.64 -4.66 7.69
CA THR A 241 -22.67 -3.77 7.12
C THR A 241 -22.34 -2.30 7.37
N GLY A 242 -22.50 -1.46 6.34
CA GLY A 242 -22.19 -0.02 6.40
C GLY A 242 -20.73 0.32 6.09
N LYS A 243 -19.84 -0.67 5.95
CA LYS A 243 -18.42 -0.49 5.62
C LYS A 243 -18.07 -0.80 4.15
N HIS A 244 -19.07 -1.14 3.36
CA HIS A 244 -18.96 -1.41 1.92
C HIS A 244 -20.22 -0.94 1.17
N LEU A 245 -20.19 -1.01 -0.15
CA LEU A 245 -21.34 -0.76 -1.02
C LEU A 245 -22.43 -1.82 -0.75
N GLU A 246 -23.67 -1.39 -0.56
CA GLU A 246 -24.77 -2.32 -0.32
C GLU A 246 -24.87 -3.40 -1.40
N GLY A 247 -24.83 -4.67 -0.98
CA GLY A 247 -24.87 -5.83 -1.87
C GLY A 247 -23.53 -6.25 -2.49
N ASP A 248 -22.45 -5.48 -2.29
CA ASP A 248 -21.12 -5.80 -2.82
C ASP A 248 -19.99 -5.42 -1.84
N ASP A 249 -19.51 -6.42 -1.10
CA ASP A 249 -18.40 -6.29 -0.12
C ASP A 249 -17.01 -6.13 -0.76
N SER A 250 -16.91 -6.09 -2.09
CA SER A 250 -15.65 -5.76 -2.78
C SER A 250 -15.39 -4.25 -2.90
N PHE A 251 -16.40 -3.41 -2.68
CA PHE A 251 -16.30 -1.96 -2.69
C PHE A 251 -16.32 -1.45 -1.24
N CYS A 252 -15.15 -1.34 -0.63
CA CYS A 252 -15.01 -0.77 0.71
C CYS A 252 -15.41 0.71 0.71
N THR A 253 -16.06 1.24 1.75
CA THR A 253 -16.23 2.70 1.85
C THR A 253 -14.87 3.36 2.00
N LEU A 254 -14.67 4.55 1.41
CA LEU A 254 -13.40 5.26 1.53
C LEU A 254 -13.09 5.59 2.99
N THR A 255 -14.11 5.89 3.80
CA THR A 255 -13.99 6.09 5.25
C THR A 255 -13.42 4.86 5.95
N GLU A 256 -13.91 3.66 5.66
CA GLU A 256 -13.39 2.45 6.27
C GLU A 256 -11.99 2.13 5.76
N PHE A 257 -11.75 2.21 4.45
CA PHE A 257 -10.44 1.98 3.87
C PHE A 257 -9.37 2.90 4.48
N LYS A 258 -9.70 4.19 4.64
CA LYS A 258 -8.85 5.16 5.34
C LYS A 258 -8.66 4.78 6.81
N THR A 259 -9.72 4.34 7.50
CA THR A 259 -9.63 3.91 8.91
C THR A 259 -8.64 2.76 9.10
N ILE A 260 -8.69 1.75 8.21
CA ILE A 260 -7.76 0.60 8.23
C ILE A 260 -6.32 1.08 7.99
N VAL A 261 -6.08 1.88 6.95
CA VAL A 261 -4.76 2.37 6.58
C VAL A 261 -4.16 3.31 7.62
N ASP A 262 -4.98 4.16 8.25
CA ASP A 262 -4.52 5.13 9.25
C ASP A 262 -3.93 4.46 10.50
N LYS A 263 -4.33 3.22 10.82
CA LYS A 263 -3.76 2.46 11.94
C LYS A 263 -2.29 2.16 11.75
N PHE A 264 -1.88 1.83 10.53
CA PHE A 264 -0.48 1.54 10.23
C PHE A 264 0.18 2.65 9.39
N THR A 265 -0.37 3.86 9.35
CA THR A 265 0.32 5.00 8.75
C THR A 265 1.19 5.68 9.81
N PRO A 266 2.54 5.70 9.64
CA PRO A 266 3.43 6.23 10.66
C PRO A 266 3.37 7.76 10.72
N GLU A 267 3.25 8.32 11.92
CA GLU A 267 3.31 9.78 12.13
C GLU A 267 4.74 10.31 12.01
N HIS A 268 5.69 9.59 12.62
CA HIS A 268 7.10 9.95 12.65
C HIS A 268 7.97 8.74 12.26
N TRP A 269 7.91 8.34 10.99
CA TRP A 269 8.59 7.15 10.48
C TRP A 269 10.08 7.06 10.90
N LYS A 270 10.85 8.15 10.78
CA LYS A 270 12.27 8.18 11.17
C LYS A 270 12.49 7.88 12.65
N LEU A 271 11.61 8.38 13.52
CA LEU A 271 11.67 8.12 14.95
C LEU A 271 11.29 6.66 15.24
N GLY A 272 10.25 6.16 14.57
CA GLY A 272 9.84 4.76 14.66
C GLY A 272 10.96 3.79 14.31
N CYS A 273 11.73 4.06 13.24
CA CYS A 273 12.86 3.21 12.83
C CYS A 273 14.01 3.10 13.84
N VAL A 274 14.10 4.01 14.82
CA VAL A 274 15.12 3.99 15.88
C VAL A 274 14.53 3.72 17.26
N SER A 275 13.24 3.40 17.31
CA SER A 275 12.53 3.05 18.54
C SER A 275 12.55 1.53 18.76
N ASN A 276 12.29 1.08 19.99
CA ASN A 276 12.09 -0.33 20.33
C ASN A 276 13.22 -1.32 19.95
N LEU A 277 14.44 -0.83 19.68
CA LEU A 277 15.58 -1.67 19.23
C LEU A 277 16.01 -2.73 20.25
N ASP A 278 15.67 -2.54 21.52
CA ASP A 278 15.95 -3.44 22.64
C ASP A 278 14.76 -4.34 23.03
N LYS A 279 13.63 -4.22 22.34
CA LYS A 279 12.41 -4.98 22.63
C LYS A 279 12.25 -6.21 21.73
N SER A 280 11.32 -7.08 22.11
CA SER A 280 10.91 -8.20 21.26
C SER A 280 10.37 -7.69 19.92
N PRO A 281 10.77 -8.30 18.79
CA PRO A 281 10.20 -7.97 17.48
C PRO A 281 8.76 -8.50 17.31
N PHE A 282 8.32 -9.38 18.21
CA PHE A 282 6.95 -9.88 18.26
C PHE A 282 6.13 -9.07 19.26
N PRO A 283 4.92 -8.62 18.88
CA PRO A 283 4.04 -7.89 19.79
C PRO A 283 3.54 -8.80 20.93
N GLU A 284 3.18 -8.19 22.07
CA GLU A 284 2.65 -8.93 23.23
C GLU A 284 1.22 -9.45 23.00
N LYS A 285 0.51 -8.87 22.04
CA LYS A 285 -0.87 -9.19 21.67
C LYS A 285 -0.97 -9.29 20.17
N ASP A 286 -1.95 -10.05 19.70
CA ASP A 286 -2.23 -10.16 18.27
C ASP A 286 -2.67 -8.80 17.72
N GLU A 287 -1.99 -8.32 16.67
CA GLU A 287 -2.30 -7.08 15.97
C GLU A 287 -2.71 -7.42 14.52
N PRO A 288 -3.94 -7.95 14.30
CA PRO A 288 -4.33 -8.49 13.01
C PRO A 288 -4.43 -7.41 11.93
N ALA A 289 -3.97 -7.74 10.73
CA ALA A 289 -4.05 -6.87 9.57
C ALA A 289 -5.47 -6.75 8.99
N GLY A 290 -5.76 -5.61 8.34
CA GLY A 290 -6.99 -5.40 7.57
C GLY A 290 -8.23 -4.99 8.35
N TYR A 291 -8.11 -4.56 9.61
CA TYR A 291 -9.22 -4.14 10.48
C TYR A 291 -9.06 -2.72 10.99
#